data_AF-A0A8I1B1E9-F1
#
_entry.id   AF-A0A8I1B1E9-F1
#
_cell.length_a   1.000
_cell.length_b   1.000
_cell.length_c   1.000
_cell.angle_alpha   90.00
_cell.angle_beta   90.00
_cell.angle_gamma   90.00
#
_symmetry.space_group_name_H-M   'P 1'
#
loop_
_entity.id
_entity.type
_entity.pdbx_description
1 polymer ?
#
loop_
_entity_poly.entity_id
_entity_poly.type
_entity_poly.pdbx_seq_one_letter_code
_entity_poly.pdbx_strand_id
1 'polypeptide(L)'
;FTRASFVEVVQEDFVRTARAKGLSERRVVIKHALRNALIPVVTMMGLQVGFLLGGSIVVETVFNWPGLGRLLVDAVTQRDYPV
;
A
#
# COMPACT_ATOMS: atom_id res chain seq x y z
N PHE A 1 3.97 10.59 -3.14
CA PHE A 1 3.30 9.74 -4.14
C PHE A 1 1.78 9.91 -4.11
N THR A 2 1.12 9.75 -2.95
CA THR A 2 -0.34 9.88 -2.80
C THR A 2 -0.91 11.20 -3.33
N ARG A 3 -0.25 12.33 -3.06
CA ARG A 3 -0.63 13.64 -3.61
C ARG A 3 -0.43 13.74 -5.13
N ALA A 4 0.63 13.13 -5.66
CA ALA A 4 0.93 13.18 -7.10
C ALA A 4 -0.08 12.37 -7.91
N SER A 5 -0.35 11.13 -7.49
CA SER A 5 -1.42 10.28 -8.05
C SER A 5 -2.77 11.00 -8.07
N PHE A 6 -3.12 11.68 -6.98
CA PHE A 6 -4.38 12.43 -6.92
C PHE A 6 -4.41 13.63 -7.90
N VAL A 7 -3.30 14.35 -8.06
CA VAL A 7 -3.22 15.48 -9.00
C VAL A 7 -3.33 15.01 -10.45
N GLU A 8 -2.67 13.91 -10.81
CA GLU A 8 -2.78 13.30 -12.14
C GLU A 8 -4.23 12.91 -12.46
N VAL A 9 -4.88 12.20 -11.55
CA VAL A 9 -6.27 11.74 -11.74
C VAL A 9 -7.27 12.88 -11.83
N VAL A 10 -7.06 13.99 -11.10
CA VAL A 10 -7.93 15.17 -11.19
C VAL A 10 -7.81 15.88 -12.54
N GLN A 11 -6.67 15.73 -13.23
CA GLN A 11 -6.45 16.33 -14.56
C GLN A 11 -7.01 15.48 -15.71
N GLU A 12 -7.45 14.24 -15.46
CA GLU A 12 -8.00 13.35 -16.48
C GLU A 12 -9.34 13.83 -17.05
N ASP A 13 -9.58 13.52 -18.32
CA ASP A 13 -10.73 14.02 -19.07
C ASP A 13 -12.08 13.50 -18.55
N PHE A 14 -12.13 12.36 -17.86
CA PHE A 14 -13.36 11.90 -17.22
C PHE A 14 -13.75 12.76 -16.02
N VAL A 15 -12.79 13.37 -15.32
CA VAL A 15 -13.06 14.31 -14.22
C VAL A 15 -13.60 15.62 -14.78
N ARG A 16 -13.03 16.11 -15.89
CA ARG A 16 -13.53 17.28 -16.62
C ARG A 16 -14.95 17.05 -17.14
N THR A 17 -15.20 15.88 -17.73
CA THR A 17 -16.52 15.48 -18.21
C THR A 17 -17.54 15.37 -17.07
N ALA A 18 -17.13 14.83 -15.91
CA ALA A 18 -18.00 14.75 -14.74
C ALA A 18 -18.39 16.15 -14.22
N ARG A 19 -17.47 17.11 -14.24
CA ARG A 19 -17.78 18.52 -13.92
C ARG A 19 -18.70 19.15 -14.96
N ALA A 20 -18.45 18.93 -16.25
CA ALA A 20 -19.29 19.45 -17.33
C ALA A 20 -20.73 18.91 -17.29
N LYS A 21 -20.93 17.70 -16.76
CA LYS A 21 -22.26 17.10 -16.51
C LYS A 21 -23.02 17.71 -15.31
N GLY A 22 -22.43 18.67 -14.60
CA GLY A 22 -23.06 19.34 -13.45
C GLY A 22 -23.03 18.54 -12.14
N LEU A 23 -22.16 17.53 -12.03
CA LEU A 23 -21.98 16.79 -10.78
C LEU A 23 -21.32 17.70 -9.73
N SER A 24 -21.79 17.62 -8.48
CA SER A 24 -21.18 18.37 -7.37
C SER A 24 -19.72 17.96 -7.16
N GLU A 25 -18.84 18.92 -6.89
CA GLU A 25 -17.39 18.66 -6.74
C GLU A 25 -17.10 17.57 -5.71
N ARG A 26 -17.86 17.49 -4.61
CA ARG A 26 -17.74 16.41 -3.63
C ARG A 26 -17.94 15.02 -4.24
N ARG A 27 -18.93 14.84 -5.12
CA ARG A 27 -19.14 13.55 -5.81
C ARG A 27 -18.03 13.25 -6.79
N VAL A 28 -17.55 14.27 -7.52
CA VAL A 28 -16.44 14.12 -8.46
C VAL A 28 -15.17 13.68 -7.72
N VAL A 29 -14.83 14.33 -6.61
CA VAL A 29 -13.67 14.00 -5.81
C VAL A 29 -13.78 12.61 -5.18
N ILE A 30 -14.87 12.29 -4.49
CA ILE A 30 -14.99 11.03 -3.74
C ILE A 30 -15.18 9.82 -4.68
N LYS A 31 -16.03 9.94 -5.70
CA LYS A 31 -16.42 8.80 -6.54
C LYS A 31 -15.49 8.60 -7.74
N HIS A 32 -15.02 9.69 -8.34
CA HIS A 32 -14.25 9.62 -9.58
C HIS A 32 -12.75 9.80 -9.32
N ALA A 33 -12.33 10.82 -8.58
CA ALA A 33 -10.91 11.06 -8.36
C ALA A 33 -10.29 10.10 -7.32
N LEU A 34 -10.91 9.96 -6.16
CA LEU A 34 -10.36 9.16 -5.05
C LEU A 34 -10.29 7.67 -5.41
N ARG A 35 -11.33 7.13 -6.05
CA ARG A 35 -11.37 5.70 -6.42
C ARG A 35 -10.29 5.33 -7.44
N ASN A 36 -10.01 6.22 -8.39
CA ASN A 36 -8.99 6.00 -9.41
C ASN A 36 -7.58 6.29 -8.87
N ALA A 37 -7.41 7.33 -8.03
CA ALA A 37 -6.13 7.64 -7.38
C ALA A 37 -5.68 6.57 -6.37
N LEU A 38 -6.62 5.78 -5.82
CA LEU A 38 -6.32 4.69 -4.88
C LEU A 38 -5.61 3.51 -5.52
N ILE A 39 -5.76 3.27 -6.83
CA ILE A 39 -5.15 2.12 -7.51
C ILE A 39 -3.62 2.09 -7.31
N PRO A 40 -2.86 3.13 -7.68
CA PRO A 40 -1.41 3.15 -7.47
C PRO A 40 -1.02 3.25 -5.99
N VAL A 41 -1.87 3.84 -5.15
CA VAL A 41 -1.61 3.99 -3.71
C VAL A 41 -1.64 2.62 -3.02
N VAL A 42 -2.61 1.76 -3.36
CA VAL A 42 -2.71 0.41 -2.80
C VAL A 42 -1.52 -0.44 -3.23
N THR A 43 -1.10 -0.37 -4.49
CA THR A 43 0.09 -1.09 -4.97
C THR A 43 1.34 -0.68 -4.20
N MET A 44 1.54 0.63 -4.00
CA MET A 44 2.70 1.12 -3.27
C MET A 44 2.64 0.76 -1.78
N MET A 45 1.47 0.81 -1.15
CA MET A 45 1.27 0.34 0.22
C MET A 45 1.60 -1.14 0.35
N GLY A 46 1.20 -1.98 -0.61
CA GLY A 46 1.54 -3.41 -0.63
C GLY A 46 3.06 -3.65 -0.64
N LEU A 47 3.79 -2.92 -1.48
CA LEU A 47 5.26 -2.97 -1.49
C LEU A 47 5.85 -2.53 -0.15
N GLN A 48 5.34 -1.45 0.43
CA GLN A 48 5.80 -0.92 1.70
C GLN A 48 5.57 -1.90 2.86
N VAL A 49 4.44 -2.60 2.88
CA VAL A 49 4.17 -3.67 3.84
C VAL A 49 5.17 -4.81 3.68
N GLY A 50 5.49 -5.22 2.45
CA GLY A 50 6.54 -6.21 2.20
C GLY A 50 7.90 -5.81 2.76
N PHE A 51 8.29 -4.55 2.57
CA PHE A 51 9.52 -4.00 3.17
C PHE A 51 9.47 -3.98 4.70
N LEU A 52 8.34 -3.59 5.28
CA LEU A 52 8.17 -3.57 6.74
C LEU A 52 8.24 -4.96 7.35
N LEU A 53 7.69 -5.99 6.69
CA LEU A 53 7.81 -7.38 7.13
C LEU A 53 9.27 -7.85 7.11
N GLY A 54 10.04 -7.49 6.08
CA GLY A 54 11.48 -7.77 6.04
C GLY A 54 12.27 -7.06 7.13
N GLY A 55 11.96 -5.79 7.40
CA GLY A 55 12.57 -5.00 8.48
C GLY A 55 12.14 -5.42 9.90
N SER A 56 10.92 -5.97 10.04
CA SER A 56 10.34 -6.46 11.30
C SER A 56 11.23 -7.51 11.95
N ILE A 57 11.83 -8.39 11.14
CA ILE A 57 12.72 -9.45 11.63
C ILE A 57 13.88 -8.86 12.44
N VAL A 58 14.49 -7.75 11.98
CA VAL A 58 15.59 -7.10 12.69
C VAL A 58 15.15 -6.59 14.06
N VAL A 59 13.95 -6.00 14.13
CA VAL A 59 13.37 -5.51 15.38
C VAL A 59 13.02 -6.67 16.32
N GLU A 60 12.46 -7.76 15.79
CA GLU A 60 12.12 -8.99 16.53
C GLU A 60 13.38 -9.64 17.14
N THR A 61 14.50 -9.67 16.41
CA THR A 61 15.78 -10.20 16.89
C THR A 61 16.42 -9.30 17.94
N VAL A 62 16.46 -7.98 17.72
CA VAL A 62 17.15 -7.03 18.63
C VAL A 62 16.40 -6.85 19.95
N PHE A 63 15.06 -6.75 19.91
CA PHE A 63 14.25 -6.50 21.10
C PHE A 63 13.73 -7.77 21.78
N ASN A 64 14.11 -8.96 21.31
CA ASN A 64 13.56 -10.24 21.75
C ASN A 64 12.01 -10.26 21.76
N TRP A 65 11.38 -9.51 20.85
CA TRP A 65 9.93 -9.48 20.73
C TRP A 65 9.45 -10.77 20.03
N PRO A 66 8.53 -11.55 20.62
CA PRO A 66 8.05 -12.79 20.00
C PRO A 66 7.23 -12.47 18.76
N GLY A 67 7.83 -12.67 17.59
CA GLY A 67 7.22 -12.45 16.28
C GLY A 67 7.36 -13.66 15.36
N LEU A 68 6.53 -13.70 14.32
CA LEU A 68 6.50 -14.78 13.34
C LEU A 68 7.74 -14.81 12.45
N GLY A 69 8.39 -13.66 12.23
CA GLY A 69 9.59 -13.55 11.40
C GLY A 69 10.79 -14.26 12.02
N ARG A 70 10.97 -14.09 13.35
CA ARG A 70 12.00 -14.80 14.11
C ARG A 70 11.83 -16.32 14.08
N LEU A 71 10.60 -16.84 14.19
CA LEU A 71 10.33 -18.28 14.14
C LEU A 71 10.72 -18.89 12.78
N LEU A 72 10.47 -18.18 11.67
CA LEU A 72 10.90 -18.61 10.34
C LEU A 72 12.44 -18.64 10.22
N VAL A 73 13.13 -17.63 10.77
CA VAL A 73 14.61 -17.57 10.76
C VAL A 73 15.21 -18.69 11.62
N ASP A 74 14.65 -18.92 12.82
CA ASP A 74 15.12 -19.98 13.72
C ASP A 74 14.93 -21.38 13.08
N ALA A 75 13.81 -21.63 12.40
CA ALA A 75 13.55 -22.89 11.68
C ALA A 75 14.51 -23.12 10.49
N VAL A 76 14.83 -22.06 9.73
CA VAL A 76 15.82 -22.13 8.64
C VAL A 76 17.23 -22.35 9.18
N THR A 77 17.58 -21.73 10.31
CA THR A 77 18.91 -21.84 10.94
C THR A 77 19.11 -23.20 11.61
N GLN A 78 18.05 -23.80 12.16
CA GLN A 78 18.07 -25.16 12.71
C GLN A 78 18.13 -26.25 11.63
N ARG A 79 18.09 -25.91 10.33
CA ARG A 79 18.07 -26.87 9.20
C ARG A 79 16.96 -27.91 9.33
N ASP A 80 15.80 -27.53 9.86
CA ASP A 80 14.60 -28.37 9.80
C ASP A 80 14.03 -28.37 8.38
N TYR A 81 14.77 -28.96 7.43
CA TYR A 81 14.18 -29.46 6.20
C TYR A 81 13.35 -30.68 6.59
N PRO A 82 12.01 -30.66 6.47
CA PRO A 82 11.24 -31.88 6.62
C PRO A 82 11.62 -32.78 5.44
N VAL A 83 12.33 -33.87 5.72
CA VAL A 83 12.41 -35.04 4.82
C VAL A 83 11.11 -35.81 4.87
#